data_AF-A0A9E1SF64-F1
#
_entry.id   AF-A0A9E1SF64-F1
#
_cell.length_a   1.000
_cell.length_b   1.000
_cell.length_c   1.000
_cell.angle_alpha   90.00
_cell.angle_beta   90.00
_cell.angle_gamma   90.00
#
_symmetry.space_group_name_H-M   'P 1'
#
loop_
_entity.id
_entity.type
_entity.pdbx_description
1 polymer ?
#
loop_
_entity_poly.entity_id
_entity_poly.type
_entity_poly.pdbx_seq_one_letter_code
_entity_poly.pdbx_strand_id
1 'polypeptide(L)'
;MPAIISSLKFIKNEVGVGRGVQLLQNMNQKGGFDCPGCAWPDPDDKRALLSEYCENGAKAISEEYAKAKAGPDFFEEHTISELLGWSDLKLGKSGRLTHPMMLNSGTDKYEKISWDDAFLLIADELKSLKTADEAVFYTSGRTSNEAAFLYQLMVRKFGTNNLPDCSNMCHESSGTALSETLGIGKGSVTLDDFNHAELVMVIGQNPGTNHPRMLSALRNTKNNGGKIISINPLPEAGLIAFKDPQKPLEWIGKGTSLTDLYLPVRINGDLALIKAILFLINEKEQNVPGSQFDWDFIKNQTNGVDLFLEDLKKQNFSFLVKESGVDESLIREAADLISSNTKIIICWAMGLTQHKNAVSNIQELVNLLLLKGSIAKKGAGTCPVRG
;
A
#
# COMPACT_ATOMS: atom_id res chain seq x y z
N MET A 1 -12.43 19.64 4.70
CA MET A 1 -13.09 20.74 3.95
C MET A 1 -12.54 20.87 2.52
N PRO A 2 -11.24 21.18 2.26
CA PRO A 2 -10.72 21.31 0.89
C PRO A 2 -10.90 20.04 0.04
N ALA A 3 -10.60 18.86 0.60
CA ALA A 3 -10.71 17.57 -0.08
C ALA A 3 -12.13 17.22 -0.56
N ILE A 4 -13.15 17.55 0.24
CA ILE A 4 -14.56 17.29 -0.09
C ILE A 4 -15.01 18.19 -1.24
N ILE A 5 -14.69 19.49 -1.16
CA ILE A 5 -15.02 20.47 -2.21
C ILE A 5 -14.32 20.09 -3.53
N SER A 6 -13.05 19.69 -3.45
CA SER A 6 -12.26 19.19 -4.58
C SER A 6 -12.95 17.97 -5.22
N SER A 7 -13.28 16.94 -4.42
CA SER A 7 -13.95 15.72 -4.89
C SER A 7 -15.27 16.02 -5.62
N LEU A 8 -16.11 16.89 -5.04
CA LEU A 8 -17.38 17.29 -5.66
C LEU A 8 -17.17 18.06 -6.96
N LYS A 9 -16.15 18.93 -7.03
CA LYS A 9 -15.82 19.69 -8.24
C LYS A 9 -15.36 18.75 -9.37
N PHE A 10 -14.50 17.78 -9.07
CA PHE A 10 -14.06 16.77 -10.04
C PHE A 10 -15.23 15.94 -10.56
N ILE A 11 -16.03 15.34 -9.67
CA ILE A 11 -17.20 14.54 -10.04
C ILE A 11 -18.17 15.34 -10.92
N LYS A 12 -18.47 16.59 -10.53
CA LYS A 12 -19.38 17.46 -11.28
C LYS A 12 -18.86 17.76 -12.68
N ASN A 13 -17.57 18.06 -12.81
CA ASN A 13 -16.97 18.49 -14.07
C ASN A 13 -16.73 17.32 -15.04
N GLU A 14 -16.25 16.18 -14.53
CA GLU A 14 -15.87 15.04 -15.37
C GLU A 14 -17.07 14.15 -15.71
N VAL A 15 -17.92 13.85 -14.72
CA VAL A 15 -18.99 12.83 -14.84
C VAL A 15 -20.38 13.45 -14.86
N GLY A 16 -20.56 14.59 -14.19
CA GLY A 16 -21.86 15.24 -13.98
C GLY A 16 -22.56 14.77 -12.70
N VAL A 17 -23.43 15.63 -12.15
CA VAL A 17 -23.97 15.49 -10.79
C VAL A 17 -24.78 14.20 -10.59
N GLY A 18 -25.76 13.91 -11.45
CA GLY A 18 -26.66 12.75 -11.26
C GLY A 18 -25.92 11.41 -11.26
N ARG A 19 -25.15 11.16 -12.33
CA ARG A 19 -24.33 9.95 -12.45
C ARG A 19 -23.22 9.90 -11.39
N GLY A 20 -22.63 11.05 -11.07
CA GLY A 20 -21.64 11.18 -10.02
C GLY A 20 -22.15 10.72 -8.65
N VAL A 21 -23.33 11.18 -8.23
CA VAL A 21 -23.94 10.76 -6.96
C VAL A 21 -24.21 9.25 -6.96
N GLN A 22 -24.73 8.70 -8.06
CA GLN A 22 -24.99 7.27 -8.18
C GLN A 22 -23.71 6.43 -8.05
N LEU A 23 -22.60 6.85 -8.68
CA LEU A 23 -21.33 6.14 -8.57
C LEU A 23 -20.78 6.18 -7.15
N LEU A 24 -20.78 7.36 -6.52
CA LEU A 24 -20.29 7.53 -5.16
C LEU A 24 -21.13 6.76 -4.12
N GLN A 25 -22.44 6.65 -4.33
CA GLN A 25 -23.35 5.87 -3.49
C GLN A 25 -23.10 4.36 -3.53
N ASN A 26 -22.56 3.85 -4.63
CA ASN A 26 -22.31 2.42 -4.80
C ASN A 26 -20.84 2.02 -4.56
N MET A 27 -19.93 2.99 -4.52
CA MET A 27 -18.52 2.72 -4.30
C MET A 27 -18.27 2.22 -2.87
N ASN A 28 -17.54 1.11 -2.75
CA ASN A 28 -17.19 0.45 -1.49
C ASN A 28 -18.42 0.03 -0.65
N GLN A 29 -19.58 -0.19 -1.27
CA GLN A 29 -20.80 -0.67 -0.60
C GLN A 29 -21.06 -2.16 -0.89
N LYS A 30 -21.80 -2.83 0.00
CA LYS A 30 -22.25 -4.21 -0.23
C LYS A 30 -23.14 -4.28 -1.48
N GLY A 31 -22.79 -5.13 -2.43
CA GLY A 31 -23.47 -5.23 -3.74
C GLY A 31 -23.14 -4.09 -4.70
N GLY A 32 -22.22 -3.20 -4.34
CA GLY A 32 -21.68 -2.14 -5.17
C GLY A 32 -20.39 -2.57 -5.89
N PHE A 33 -19.44 -1.65 -6.02
CA PHE A 33 -18.12 -1.91 -6.62
C PHE A 33 -16.99 -1.30 -5.79
N ASP A 34 -15.80 -1.89 -5.88
CA ASP A 34 -14.64 -1.42 -5.15
C ASP A 34 -14.01 -0.18 -5.79
N CYS A 35 -13.50 0.72 -4.95
CA CYS A 35 -12.79 1.91 -5.36
C CYS A 35 -11.53 1.52 -6.17
N PRO A 36 -11.39 1.99 -7.42
CA PRO A 36 -10.25 1.62 -8.27
C PRO A 36 -8.92 2.30 -7.87
N GLY A 37 -8.95 3.19 -6.88
CA GLY A 37 -7.82 4.03 -6.50
C GLY A 37 -7.08 3.62 -5.21
N CYS A 38 -7.50 2.58 -4.49
CA CYS A 38 -6.85 2.15 -3.25
C CYS A 38 -7.31 0.75 -2.83
N ALA A 39 -6.39 -0.10 -2.40
CA ALA A 39 -6.68 -1.46 -1.89
C ALA A 39 -6.99 -1.55 -0.37
N TRP A 40 -7.24 -0.42 0.32
CA TRP A 40 -7.60 -0.45 1.74
C TRP A 40 -8.95 -1.14 1.95
N PRO A 41 -9.07 -2.12 2.88
CA PRO A 41 -10.27 -2.92 3.03
C PRO A 41 -11.47 -2.11 3.48
N ASP A 42 -12.65 -2.61 3.12
CA ASP A 42 -13.92 -2.09 3.61
C ASP A 42 -14.30 -2.72 4.95
N PRO A 43 -15.01 -1.98 5.83
CA PRO A 43 -15.61 -2.56 7.02
C PRO A 43 -16.63 -3.66 6.66
N ASP A 44 -16.57 -4.78 7.40
CA ASP A 44 -17.53 -5.88 7.27
C ASP A 44 -18.91 -5.53 7.86
N ASP A 45 -18.93 -4.63 8.84
CA ASP A 45 -20.09 -4.21 9.61
C ASP A 45 -20.82 -3.02 8.97
N LYS A 46 -20.86 -1.85 9.64
CA LYS A 46 -21.54 -0.65 9.16
C LYS A 46 -20.61 0.14 8.25
N ARG A 47 -20.94 0.14 6.97
CA ARG A 47 -20.32 1.02 5.98
C ARG A 47 -20.99 2.39 5.97
N ALA A 48 -20.20 3.46 5.92
CA ALA A 48 -20.73 4.81 5.79
C ALA A 48 -21.49 4.95 4.46
N LEU A 49 -22.76 5.36 4.56
CA LEU A 49 -23.75 5.31 3.47
C LEU A 49 -23.38 6.14 2.22
N LEU A 50 -22.51 7.14 2.37
CA LEU A 50 -22.10 8.07 1.30
C LEU A 50 -20.60 8.41 1.32
N SER A 51 -19.77 7.71 2.09
CA SER A 51 -18.39 8.17 2.34
C SER A 51 -17.37 7.08 2.66
N GLU A 52 -17.57 5.85 2.20
CA GLU A 52 -16.53 4.81 2.27
C GLU A 52 -15.38 5.03 1.27
N TYR A 53 -15.08 6.28 0.92
CA TYR A 53 -14.05 6.64 -0.04
C TYR A 53 -13.32 7.92 0.37
N CYS A 54 -12.09 8.07 -0.12
CA CYS A 54 -11.30 9.28 0.04
C CYS A 54 -11.38 10.15 -1.23
N GLU A 55 -10.75 11.33 -1.19
CA GLU A 55 -10.66 12.21 -2.35
C GLU A 55 -10.01 11.53 -3.57
N ASN A 56 -8.98 10.70 -3.35
CA ASN A 56 -8.32 9.98 -4.44
C ASN A 56 -9.25 8.94 -5.08
N GLY A 57 -10.06 8.24 -4.29
CA GLY A 57 -11.09 7.33 -4.81
C GLY A 57 -12.14 8.06 -5.65
N ALA A 58 -12.59 9.24 -5.18
CA ALA A 58 -13.54 10.08 -5.92
C ALA A 58 -12.93 10.62 -7.23
N LYS A 59 -11.64 10.98 -7.25
CA LYS A 59 -10.93 11.41 -8.47
C LYS A 59 -10.76 10.26 -9.45
N ALA A 60 -10.30 9.10 -8.98
CA ALA A 60 -10.10 7.91 -9.80
C ALA A 60 -11.40 7.49 -10.51
N ILE A 61 -12.51 7.41 -9.78
CA ILE A 61 -13.81 7.09 -10.39
C ILE A 61 -14.30 8.19 -11.34
N SER A 62 -13.95 9.46 -11.07
CA SER A 62 -14.30 10.56 -11.96
C SER A 62 -13.62 10.46 -13.32
N GLU A 63 -12.35 10.06 -13.34
CA GLU A 63 -11.58 9.88 -14.57
C GLU A 63 -12.08 8.67 -15.37
N GLU A 64 -12.36 7.54 -14.70
CA GLU A 64 -12.88 6.33 -15.35
C GLU A 64 -14.25 6.54 -16.03
N TYR A 65 -15.06 7.44 -15.46
CA TYR A 65 -16.42 7.75 -15.93
C TYR A 65 -16.54 9.12 -16.60
N ALA A 66 -15.41 9.74 -16.95
CA ALA A 66 -15.40 11.04 -17.61
C ALA A 66 -16.23 11.01 -18.90
N LYS A 67 -16.97 12.09 -19.16
CA LYS A 67 -17.80 12.22 -20.38
C LYS A 67 -16.96 12.48 -21.63
N ALA A 68 -15.79 13.08 -21.46
CA ALA A 68 -14.88 13.38 -22.55
C ALA A 68 -14.43 12.08 -23.24
N LYS A 69 -14.32 12.12 -24.56
CA LYS A 69 -13.94 10.99 -25.40
C LYS A 69 -12.86 11.44 -26.36
N ALA A 70 -11.81 10.64 -26.47
CA ALA A 70 -10.83 10.74 -27.54
C ALA A 70 -11.21 9.71 -28.61
N GLY A 71 -11.91 10.17 -29.65
CA GLY A 71 -12.36 9.36 -30.78
C GLY A 71 -11.39 9.40 -31.96
N PRO A 72 -11.74 8.75 -33.09
CA PRO A 72 -10.93 8.80 -34.31
C PRO A 72 -10.68 10.22 -34.80
N ASP A 73 -11.68 11.11 -34.69
CA ASP A 73 -11.61 12.53 -34.98
C ASP A 73 -10.47 13.24 -34.22
N PHE A 74 -10.30 12.94 -32.93
CA PHE A 74 -9.20 13.48 -32.14
C PHE A 74 -7.82 13.02 -32.66
N PHE A 75 -7.69 11.76 -33.07
CA PHE A 75 -6.43 11.21 -33.57
C PHE A 75 -6.13 11.56 -35.04
N GLU A 76 -7.15 11.98 -35.80
CA GLU A 76 -6.98 12.58 -37.12
C GLU A 76 -6.37 13.98 -37.01
N GLU A 77 -6.68 14.73 -35.95
CA GLU A 77 -6.19 16.09 -35.73
C GLU A 77 -4.77 16.14 -35.14
N HIS A 78 -4.38 15.14 -34.34
CA HIS A 78 -3.14 15.16 -33.57
C HIS A 78 -2.15 14.06 -33.96
N THR A 79 -0.88 14.45 -34.16
CA THR A 79 0.21 13.47 -34.36
C THR A 79 0.73 12.95 -33.03
N ILE A 80 1.37 11.77 -33.03
CA ILE A 80 1.98 11.21 -31.81
C ILE A 80 3.10 12.11 -31.32
N SER A 81 3.92 12.64 -32.22
CA SER A 81 4.98 13.59 -31.85
C SER A 81 4.43 14.84 -31.14
N GLU A 82 3.24 15.31 -31.52
CA GLU A 82 2.57 16.41 -30.81
C GLU A 82 2.11 15.96 -29.42
N LEU A 83 1.41 14.83 -29.34
CA LEU A 83 0.87 14.29 -28.09
C LEU A 83 1.96 13.98 -27.05
N LEU A 84 3.14 13.51 -27.49
CA LEU A 84 4.30 13.28 -26.63
C LEU A 84 4.82 14.56 -25.96
N GLY A 85 4.55 15.73 -26.54
CA GLY A 85 4.89 17.02 -25.94
C GLY A 85 3.85 17.53 -24.94
N TRP A 86 2.72 16.83 -24.76
CA TRP A 86 1.66 17.23 -23.83
C TRP A 86 1.94 16.71 -22.42
N SER A 87 1.40 17.40 -21.42
CA SER A 87 1.42 16.88 -20.05
C SER A 87 0.42 15.74 -19.88
N ASP A 88 0.70 14.84 -18.95
CA ASP A 88 -0.20 13.72 -18.59
C ASP A 88 -1.60 14.21 -18.25
N LEU A 89 -1.71 15.36 -17.56
CA LEU A 89 -3.01 15.97 -17.26
C LEU A 89 -3.75 16.36 -18.54
N LYS A 90 -3.06 16.97 -19.51
CA LYS A 90 -3.69 17.36 -20.78
C LYS A 90 -4.14 16.11 -21.55
N LEU A 91 -3.29 15.09 -21.65
CA LEU A 91 -3.62 13.81 -22.29
C LEU A 91 -4.82 13.13 -21.63
N GLY A 92 -4.83 13.04 -20.30
CA GLY A 92 -5.95 12.47 -19.55
C GLY A 92 -7.26 13.23 -19.74
N LYS A 93 -7.20 14.56 -19.91
CA LYS A 93 -8.38 15.41 -20.16
C LYS A 93 -8.87 15.41 -21.60
N SER A 94 -8.10 14.88 -22.55
CA SER A 94 -8.58 14.65 -23.92
C SER A 94 -9.71 13.63 -23.98
N GLY A 95 -9.83 12.77 -22.97
CA GLY A 95 -10.95 11.88 -22.77
C GLY A 95 -10.64 10.42 -23.06
N ARG A 96 -11.64 9.56 -22.79
CA ARG A 96 -11.49 8.11 -22.87
C ARG A 96 -11.43 7.63 -24.33
N LEU A 97 -10.51 6.70 -24.62
CA LEU A 97 -10.48 6.00 -25.89
C LEU A 97 -11.81 5.28 -26.15
N THR A 98 -12.27 5.33 -27.40
CA THR A 98 -13.59 4.79 -27.78
C THR A 98 -13.52 3.64 -28.78
N HIS A 99 -12.40 3.48 -29.47
CA HIS A 99 -12.18 2.49 -30.53
C HIS A 99 -10.78 1.90 -30.39
N PRO A 100 -10.55 0.67 -30.90
CA PRO A 100 -9.21 0.19 -31.19
C PRO A 100 -8.52 1.12 -32.18
N MET A 101 -7.25 1.41 -31.92
CA MET A 101 -6.43 2.30 -32.74
C MET A 101 -5.12 1.59 -33.09
N MET A 102 -4.60 1.85 -34.29
CA MET A 102 -3.32 1.36 -34.77
C MET A 102 -2.44 2.54 -35.19
N LEU A 103 -1.17 2.53 -34.79
CA LEU A 103 -0.23 3.56 -35.21
C LEU A 103 0.12 3.38 -36.69
N ASN A 104 -0.12 4.39 -37.50
CA ASN A 104 0.41 4.48 -38.85
C ASN A 104 1.75 5.23 -38.81
N SER A 105 2.85 4.47 -38.92
CA SER A 105 4.21 5.04 -38.88
C SER A 105 4.53 5.98 -40.04
N GLY A 106 3.78 5.91 -41.14
CA GLY A 106 3.95 6.82 -42.29
C GLY A 106 3.33 8.19 -42.07
N THR A 107 2.28 8.28 -41.25
CA THR A 107 1.53 9.53 -40.99
C THR A 107 1.76 10.10 -39.59
N ASP A 108 2.46 9.37 -38.71
CA ASP A 108 2.65 9.71 -37.30
C ASP A 108 1.33 9.91 -36.53
N LYS A 109 0.29 9.14 -36.91
CA LYS A 109 -1.06 9.25 -36.33
C LYS A 109 -1.64 7.89 -35.99
N TYR A 110 -2.55 7.88 -35.04
CA TYR A 110 -3.38 6.70 -34.76
C TYR A 110 -4.57 6.66 -35.72
N GLU A 111 -4.77 5.51 -36.35
CA GLU A 111 -5.91 5.25 -37.24
C GLU A 111 -6.83 4.21 -36.60
N LYS A 112 -8.15 4.36 -36.82
CA LYS A 112 -9.12 3.41 -36.30
C LYS A 112 -8.95 2.05 -36.98
N ILE A 113 -8.96 1.00 -36.17
CA ILE A 113 -9.01 -0.39 -36.63
C ILE A 113 -10.25 -1.09 -36.04
N SER A 114 -10.75 -2.14 -36.70
CA SER A 114 -11.85 -2.94 -36.15
C SER A 114 -11.34 -3.81 -34.99
N TRP A 115 -12.25 -4.30 -34.13
CA TRP A 115 -11.87 -5.23 -33.07
C TRP A 115 -11.34 -6.56 -33.64
N ASP A 116 -11.96 -7.09 -34.68
CA ASP A 116 -11.55 -8.35 -35.30
C ASP A 116 -10.15 -8.22 -35.92
N ASP A 117 -9.89 -7.13 -36.64
CA ASP A 117 -8.58 -6.86 -37.23
C ASP A 117 -7.51 -6.63 -36.16
N ALA A 118 -7.84 -5.94 -35.05
CA ALA A 118 -6.93 -5.77 -33.92
C ALA A 118 -6.56 -7.11 -33.27
N PHE A 119 -7.52 -8.00 -33.07
CA PHE A 119 -7.26 -9.33 -32.52
C PHE A 119 -6.43 -10.19 -33.47
N LEU A 120 -6.71 -10.16 -34.78
CA LEU A 120 -5.93 -10.86 -35.78
C LEU A 120 -4.48 -10.34 -35.82
N LEU A 121 -4.29 -9.02 -35.83
CA LEU A 121 -2.97 -8.39 -35.80
C LEU A 121 -2.16 -8.87 -34.58
N ILE A 122 -2.73 -8.77 -33.38
CA ILE A 122 -2.06 -9.21 -32.14
C ILE A 122 -1.74 -10.72 -32.21
N ALA A 123 -2.68 -11.53 -32.70
CA ALA A 123 -2.48 -12.97 -32.79
C ALA A 123 -1.39 -13.35 -33.79
N ASP A 124 -1.30 -12.65 -34.93
CA ASP A 124 -0.30 -12.90 -35.97
C ASP A 124 1.10 -12.50 -35.49
N GLU A 125 1.23 -11.35 -34.82
CA GLU A 125 2.49 -10.92 -34.19
C GLU A 125 2.96 -11.95 -33.15
N LEU A 126 2.08 -12.39 -32.25
CA LEU A 126 2.41 -13.40 -31.24
C LEU A 126 2.81 -14.76 -31.85
N LYS A 127 2.14 -15.20 -32.93
CA LYS A 127 2.49 -16.46 -33.63
C LYS A 127 3.79 -16.35 -34.43
N SER A 128 4.20 -15.15 -34.81
CA SER A 128 5.44 -14.91 -35.57
C SER A 128 6.70 -15.02 -34.73
N LEU A 129 6.57 -14.94 -33.39
CA LEU A 129 7.68 -15.08 -32.45
C LEU A 129 8.34 -16.45 -32.57
N LYS A 130 9.67 -16.49 -32.42
CA LYS A 130 10.44 -17.74 -32.51
C LYS A 130 10.18 -18.64 -31.31
N THR A 131 9.97 -18.04 -30.14
CA THR A 131 9.60 -18.72 -28.91
C THR A 131 8.58 -17.88 -28.13
N ALA A 132 7.75 -18.52 -27.31
CA ALA A 132 6.78 -17.81 -26.49
C ALA A 132 7.42 -16.85 -25.47
N ASP A 133 8.68 -17.11 -25.08
CA ASP A 133 9.43 -16.29 -24.13
C ASP A 133 9.96 -14.98 -24.74
N GLU A 134 9.79 -14.75 -26.05
CA GLU A 134 10.03 -13.43 -26.66
C GLU A 134 8.90 -12.41 -26.34
N ALA A 135 7.79 -12.86 -25.74
CA ALA A 135 6.69 -12.00 -25.31
C ALA A 135 6.70 -11.76 -23.78
N VAL A 136 6.17 -10.59 -23.38
CA VAL A 136 5.94 -10.22 -21.97
C VAL A 136 4.52 -9.68 -21.80
N PHE A 137 3.82 -10.20 -20.80
CA PHE A 137 2.40 -9.93 -20.56
C PHE A 137 2.19 -9.28 -19.19
N TYR A 138 2.22 -7.94 -19.15
CA TYR A 138 2.06 -7.19 -17.92
C TYR A 138 0.60 -7.14 -17.45
N THR A 139 0.34 -7.57 -16.21
CA THR A 139 -1.02 -7.52 -15.62
C THR A 139 -1.20 -6.30 -14.71
N SER A 140 -2.29 -5.56 -14.93
CA SER A 140 -2.66 -4.42 -14.10
C SER A 140 -3.35 -4.85 -12.81
N GLY A 141 -2.92 -4.32 -11.67
CA GLY A 141 -3.57 -4.54 -10.36
C GLY A 141 -4.96 -3.90 -10.22
N ARG A 142 -5.41 -3.10 -11.20
CA ARG A 142 -6.80 -2.64 -11.28
C ARG A 142 -7.76 -3.64 -11.94
N THR A 143 -7.21 -4.70 -12.52
CA THR A 143 -8.00 -5.74 -13.19
C THR A 143 -8.70 -6.60 -12.13
N SER A 144 -9.92 -7.07 -12.42
CA SER A 144 -10.60 -8.01 -11.52
C SER A 144 -9.85 -9.35 -11.44
N ASN A 145 -10.05 -10.09 -10.36
CA ASN A 145 -9.43 -11.41 -10.20
C ASN A 145 -9.85 -12.39 -11.32
N GLU A 146 -11.09 -12.29 -11.81
CA GLU A 146 -11.62 -13.13 -12.89
C GLU A 146 -10.92 -12.82 -14.21
N ALA A 147 -10.77 -11.54 -14.55
CA ALA A 147 -10.08 -11.12 -15.77
C ALA A 147 -8.57 -11.44 -15.69
N ALA A 148 -7.93 -11.23 -14.54
CA ALA A 148 -6.54 -11.64 -14.31
C ALA A 148 -6.36 -13.16 -14.42
N PHE A 149 -7.33 -13.95 -13.91
CA PHE A 149 -7.33 -15.41 -14.04
C PHE A 149 -7.42 -15.86 -15.50
N LEU A 150 -8.33 -15.29 -16.29
CA LEU A 150 -8.45 -15.61 -17.72
C LEU A 150 -7.21 -15.17 -18.50
N TYR A 151 -6.66 -13.99 -18.18
CA TYR A 151 -5.47 -13.46 -18.82
C TYR A 151 -4.26 -14.38 -18.59
N GLN A 152 -3.98 -14.78 -17.35
CA GLN A 152 -2.87 -15.70 -17.08
C GLN A 152 -3.05 -17.08 -17.73
N LEU A 153 -4.29 -17.58 -17.83
CA LEU A 153 -4.56 -18.84 -18.53
C LEU A 153 -4.21 -18.72 -20.01
N MET A 154 -4.60 -17.61 -20.65
CA MET A 154 -4.29 -17.35 -22.05
C MET A 154 -2.78 -17.31 -22.27
N VAL A 155 -2.03 -16.57 -21.45
CA VAL A 155 -0.56 -16.45 -21.57
C VAL A 155 0.15 -17.78 -21.32
N ARG A 156 -0.27 -18.54 -20.30
CA ARG A 156 0.31 -19.86 -20.03
C ARG A 156 -0.03 -20.87 -21.13
N LYS A 157 -1.17 -20.72 -21.80
CA LYS A 157 -1.52 -21.50 -23.00
C LYS A 157 -0.74 -21.06 -24.23
N PHE A 158 -0.39 -19.78 -24.34
CA PHE A 158 0.53 -19.28 -25.37
C PHE A 158 1.93 -19.89 -25.22
N GLY A 159 2.35 -20.20 -23.99
CA GLY A 159 3.50 -21.07 -23.71
C GLY A 159 4.61 -20.44 -22.89
N THR A 160 4.35 -19.31 -22.22
CA THR A 160 5.34 -18.61 -21.38
C THR A 160 4.81 -18.35 -19.96
N ASN A 161 5.72 -18.09 -19.03
CA ASN A 161 5.44 -17.53 -17.70
C ASN A 161 5.91 -16.07 -17.55
N ASN A 162 6.31 -15.40 -18.64
CA ASN A 162 6.71 -13.99 -18.65
C ASN A 162 5.52 -13.07 -18.39
N LEU A 163 5.09 -13.01 -17.13
CA LEU A 163 3.82 -12.42 -16.71
C LEU A 163 4.02 -11.53 -15.47
N PRO A 164 4.82 -10.45 -15.58
CA PRO A 164 4.99 -9.53 -14.48
C PRO A 164 3.67 -8.81 -14.17
N ASP A 165 3.52 -8.34 -12.94
CA ASP A 165 2.40 -7.53 -12.51
C ASP A 165 2.89 -6.29 -11.73
N CYS A 166 1.97 -5.37 -11.45
CA CYS A 166 2.28 -4.14 -10.72
C CYS A 166 2.85 -4.38 -9.31
N SER A 167 2.50 -5.50 -8.69
CA SER A 167 2.96 -5.85 -7.35
C SER A 167 4.44 -6.25 -7.31
N ASN A 168 5.01 -6.70 -8.44
CA ASN A 168 6.45 -6.97 -8.52
C ASN A 168 7.29 -5.70 -8.21
N MET A 169 6.81 -4.51 -8.57
CA MET A 169 7.49 -3.25 -8.26
C MET A 169 7.23 -2.73 -6.84
N CYS A 170 6.09 -3.06 -6.25
CA CYS A 170 5.62 -2.46 -5.00
C CYS A 170 5.83 -3.35 -3.78
N HIS A 171 5.60 -4.66 -3.89
CA HIS A 171 5.52 -5.57 -2.73
C HIS A 171 6.13 -6.96 -2.96
N GLU A 172 6.87 -7.21 -4.04
CA GLU A 172 7.62 -8.46 -4.22
C GLU A 172 8.46 -8.78 -2.97
N SER A 173 9.25 -7.79 -2.51
CA SER A 173 10.07 -7.91 -1.31
C SER A 173 9.27 -8.27 -0.05
N SER A 174 8.01 -7.79 0.05
CA SER A 174 7.11 -8.19 1.14
C SER A 174 6.68 -9.65 0.99
N GLY A 175 6.33 -10.06 -0.21
CA GLY A 175 5.94 -11.44 -0.53
C GLY A 175 7.07 -12.42 -0.21
N THR A 176 8.30 -12.13 -0.66
CA THR A 176 9.49 -12.93 -0.37
C THR A 176 9.76 -13.02 1.12
N ALA A 177 9.89 -11.87 1.81
CA ALA A 177 10.21 -11.85 3.24
C ALA A 177 9.18 -12.60 4.10
N LEU A 178 7.89 -12.39 3.85
CA LEU A 178 6.83 -13.01 4.64
C LEU A 178 6.63 -14.50 4.30
N SER A 179 6.87 -14.91 3.05
CA SER A 179 6.82 -16.33 2.70
C SER A 179 7.96 -17.11 3.37
N GLU A 180 9.16 -16.53 3.42
CA GLU A 180 10.32 -17.16 4.08
C GLU A 180 10.19 -17.20 5.61
N THR A 181 9.50 -16.24 6.22
CA THR A 181 9.41 -16.12 7.70
C THR A 181 8.12 -16.68 8.29
N LEU A 182 6.97 -16.44 7.65
CA LEU A 182 5.64 -16.82 8.15
C LEU A 182 4.94 -17.86 7.27
N GLY A 183 5.50 -18.22 6.11
CA GLY A 183 4.87 -19.11 5.14
C GLY A 183 3.72 -18.48 4.35
N ILE A 184 3.42 -17.19 4.55
CA ILE A 184 2.35 -16.46 3.86
C ILE A 184 2.84 -15.12 3.32
N GLY A 185 2.83 -14.92 2.00
CA GLY A 185 3.26 -13.66 1.36
C GLY A 185 2.28 -12.47 1.49
N LYS A 186 1.39 -12.48 2.48
CA LYS A 186 0.27 -11.54 2.65
C LYS A 186 0.18 -11.04 4.10
N GLY A 187 -0.60 -9.99 4.33
CA GLY A 187 -0.85 -9.49 5.68
C GLY A 187 -1.58 -10.51 6.55
N SER A 188 -1.33 -10.46 7.85
CA SER A 188 -1.86 -11.38 8.85
C SER A 188 -2.90 -10.73 9.77
N VAL A 189 -3.36 -9.52 9.45
CA VAL A 189 -4.34 -8.76 10.25
C VAL A 189 -5.54 -8.35 9.41
N THR A 190 -6.67 -8.15 10.10
CA THR A 190 -7.92 -7.63 9.56
C THR A 190 -8.13 -6.17 10.01
N LEU A 191 -9.16 -5.50 9.46
CA LEU A 191 -9.50 -4.14 9.89
C LEU A 191 -9.95 -4.10 11.37
N ASP A 192 -10.63 -5.15 11.88
CA ASP A 192 -11.06 -5.19 13.30
C ASP A 192 -9.85 -5.23 14.24
N ASP A 193 -8.73 -5.83 13.85
CA ASP A 193 -7.55 -5.93 14.70
C ASP A 193 -7.03 -4.57 15.17
N PHE A 194 -7.20 -3.50 14.39
CA PHE A 194 -6.86 -2.13 14.81
C PHE A 194 -7.64 -1.68 16.06
N ASN A 195 -8.84 -2.20 16.30
CA ASN A 195 -9.61 -1.89 17.51
C ASN A 195 -9.04 -2.56 18.77
N HIS A 196 -8.21 -3.61 18.63
CA HIS A 196 -7.67 -4.39 19.75
C HIS A 196 -6.15 -4.22 19.92
N ALA A 197 -5.50 -3.52 19.00
CA ALA A 197 -4.08 -3.24 19.03
C ALA A 197 -3.71 -2.32 20.20
N GLU A 198 -2.65 -2.67 20.91
CA GLU A 198 -2.06 -1.84 21.96
C GLU A 198 -1.02 -0.88 21.36
N LEU A 199 -0.35 -1.31 20.29
CA LEU A 199 0.64 -0.54 19.56
C LEU A 199 0.50 -0.77 18.06
N VAL A 200 0.45 0.31 17.28
CA VAL A 200 0.54 0.26 15.82
C VAL A 200 1.79 1.01 15.38
N MET A 201 2.66 0.34 14.64
CA MET A 201 3.81 0.96 13.99
C MET A 201 3.47 1.24 12.53
N VAL A 202 3.63 2.46 12.07
CA VAL A 202 3.45 2.87 10.66
C VAL A 202 4.81 3.23 10.09
N ILE A 203 5.33 2.42 9.17
CA ILE A 203 6.72 2.49 8.71
C ILE A 203 6.77 2.63 7.19
N GLY A 204 7.48 3.65 6.68
CA GLY A 204 7.71 3.82 5.25
C GLY A 204 6.41 3.98 4.44
N GLN A 205 5.40 4.61 5.00
CA GLN A 205 4.11 4.85 4.35
C GLN A 205 3.56 6.19 4.82
N ASN A 206 2.86 6.89 3.92
CA ASN A 206 2.05 8.06 4.23
C ASN A 206 0.55 7.78 4.11
N PRO A 207 -0.12 7.35 5.20
CA PRO A 207 -1.54 7.01 5.16
C PRO A 207 -2.41 8.20 4.77
N GLY A 208 -2.03 9.43 5.12
CA GLY A 208 -2.85 10.62 4.81
C GLY A 208 -3.01 10.92 3.33
N THR A 209 -2.04 10.49 2.51
CA THR A 209 -2.08 10.66 1.05
C THR A 209 -2.44 9.35 0.34
N ASN A 210 -1.83 8.24 0.76
CA ASN A 210 -1.88 6.99 -0.01
C ASN A 210 -3.05 6.09 0.43
N HIS A 211 -3.37 6.10 1.72
CA HIS A 211 -4.44 5.26 2.29
C HIS A 211 -5.31 6.05 3.28
N PRO A 212 -5.99 7.14 2.88
CA PRO A 212 -6.61 8.05 3.86
C PRO A 212 -7.65 7.39 4.77
N ARG A 213 -8.25 6.29 4.32
CA ARG A 213 -9.20 5.47 5.11
C ARG A 213 -8.54 4.78 6.31
N MET A 214 -7.24 4.49 6.25
CA MET A 214 -6.46 3.95 7.36
C MET A 214 -6.42 4.91 8.56
N LEU A 215 -6.50 6.23 8.33
CA LEU A 215 -6.50 7.22 9.43
C LEU A 215 -7.68 7.00 10.40
N SER A 216 -8.82 6.53 9.91
CA SER A 216 -9.96 6.19 10.75
C SER A 216 -9.68 4.98 11.64
N ALA A 217 -8.99 3.96 11.11
CA ALA A 217 -8.56 2.78 11.88
C ALA A 217 -7.55 3.16 12.97
N LEU A 218 -6.53 3.97 12.61
CA LEU A 218 -5.55 4.51 13.55
C LEU A 218 -6.19 5.35 14.66
N ARG A 219 -7.17 6.20 14.32
CA ARG A 219 -7.93 6.95 15.32
C ARG A 219 -8.69 6.02 16.26
N ASN A 220 -9.31 4.96 15.76
CA ASN A 220 -10.04 4.01 16.59
C ASN A 220 -9.09 3.28 17.56
N THR A 221 -7.90 2.88 17.11
CA THR A 221 -6.83 2.37 17.98
C THR A 221 -6.54 3.33 19.13
N LYS A 222 -6.35 4.62 18.82
CA LYS A 222 -6.10 5.68 19.83
C LYS A 222 -7.26 5.85 20.82
N ASN A 223 -8.50 5.85 20.32
CA ASN A 223 -9.68 5.95 21.17
C ASN A 223 -9.83 4.76 22.13
N ASN A 224 -9.31 3.59 21.75
CA ASN A 224 -9.27 2.39 22.58
C ASN A 224 -8.04 2.33 23.50
N GLY A 225 -7.24 3.40 23.56
CA GLY A 225 -6.07 3.52 24.44
C GLY A 225 -4.75 3.03 23.84
N GLY A 226 -4.77 2.51 22.61
CA GLY A 226 -3.56 2.09 21.89
C GLY A 226 -2.68 3.27 21.50
N LYS A 227 -1.42 2.94 21.17
CA LYS A 227 -0.37 3.90 20.82
C LYS A 227 0.07 3.76 19.37
N ILE A 228 0.58 4.84 18.77
CA ILE A 228 1.08 4.83 17.40
C ILE A 228 2.52 5.33 17.34
N ILE A 229 3.41 4.51 16.74
CA ILE A 229 4.77 4.90 16.36
C ILE A 229 4.79 5.14 14.85
N SER A 230 5.29 6.28 14.41
CA SER A 230 5.43 6.63 12.99
C SER A 230 6.89 6.74 12.62
N ILE A 231 7.33 5.98 11.62
CA ILE A 231 8.74 5.87 11.20
C ILE A 231 8.82 6.24 9.72
N ASN A 232 9.34 7.43 9.45
CA ASN A 232 9.47 7.98 8.10
C ASN A 232 10.53 9.12 8.14
N PRO A 233 11.34 9.33 7.08
CA PRO A 233 12.20 10.52 7.00
C PRO A 233 11.47 11.86 7.14
N LEU A 234 10.22 11.95 6.66
CA LEU A 234 9.45 13.19 6.66
C LEU A 234 8.21 13.08 7.56
N PRO A 235 7.91 14.15 8.35
CA PRO A 235 6.72 14.17 9.17
C PRO A 235 5.46 14.30 8.31
N GLU A 236 4.38 13.67 8.76
CA GLU A 236 3.16 13.56 7.96
C GLU A 236 1.99 14.33 8.57
N ALA A 237 1.45 15.29 7.82
CA ALA A 237 0.35 16.14 8.27
C ALA A 237 -0.87 15.33 8.74
N GLY A 238 -1.20 14.24 8.04
CA GLY A 238 -2.33 13.36 8.35
C GLY A 238 -2.19 12.62 9.69
N LEU A 239 -0.96 12.41 10.17
CA LEU A 239 -0.68 11.75 11.46
C LEU A 239 -0.51 12.75 12.61
N ILE A 240 -0.22 14.03 12.31
CA ILE A 240 -0.07 15.11 13.29
C ILE A 240 -1.43 15.73 13.67
N ALA A 241 -2.33 15.89 12.70
CA ALA A 241 -3.62 16.55 12.93
C ALA A 241 -4.71 15.95 12.04
N PHE A 242 -5.25 14.81 12.44
CA PHE A 242 -6.36 14.17 11.73
C PHE A 242 -7.70 14.81 12.11
N LYS A 243 -8.55 15.03 11.11
CA LYS A 243 -9.97 15.36 11.28
C LYS A 243 -10.78 14.40 10.42
N ASP A 244 -11.62 13.60 11.06
CA ASP A 244 -12.40 12.60 10.34
C ASP A 244 -13.44 13.26 9.42
N PRO A 245 -13.34 13.10 8.09
CA PRO A 245 -14.31 13.66 7.16
C PRO A 245 -15.70 13.02 7.32
N GLN A 246 -15.82 11.86 7.95
CA GLN A 246 -17.10 11.18 8.17
C GLN A 246 -17.84 11.66 9.42
N LYS A 247 -17.19 12.45 10.31
CA LYS A 247 -17.79 12.97 11.54
C LYS A 247 -17.78 14.50 11.58
N PRO A 248 -18.85 15.16 11.10
CA PRO A 248 -18.92 16.63 10.99
C PRO A 248 -18.67 17.38 12.30
N LEU A 249 -19.06 16.79 13.43
CA LEU A 249 -18.84 17.36 14.77
C LEU A 249 -17.35 17.50 15.11
N GLU A 250 -16.47 16.65 14.56
CA GLU A 250 -15.02 16.67 14.80
C GLU A 250 -14.28 17.66 13.87
N TRP A 251 -15.00 18.38 12.99
CA TRP A 251 -14.38 19.36 12.08
C TRP A 251 -13.97 20.64 12.80
N ILE A 252 -14.61 20.95 13.93
CA ILE A 252 -14.40 22.15 14.75
C ILE A 252 -13.39 21.81 15.87
N GLY A 253 -12.33 22.61 16.01
CA GLY A 253 -11.28 22.39 17.02
C GLY A 253 -9.92 21.97 16.44
N LYS A 254 -8.97 21.61 17.33
CA LYS A 254 -7.65 21.04 16.96
C LYS A 254 -7.84 19.57 16.56
N GLY A 255 -7.23 19.15 15.44
CA GLY A 255 -7.31 17.76 14.99
C GLY A 255 -6.66 16.80 15.99
N THR A 256 -6.99 15.51 15.88
CA THR A 256 -6.41 14.46 16.73
C THR A 256 -4.98 14.16 16.27
N SER A 257 -4.01 14.29 17.17
CA SER A 257 -2.66 13.74 16.93
C SER A 257 -2.74 12.23 17.01
N LEU A 258 -2.47 11.56 15.90
CA LEU A 258 -2.48 10.11 15.83
C LEU A 258 -1.16 9.55 16.34
N THR A 259 -0.03 10.09 15.89
CA THR A 259 1.30 9.68 16.33
C THR A 259 1.54 10.01 17.81
N ASP A 260 1.96 9.02 18.60
CA ASP A 260 2.52 9.22 19.95
C ASP A 260 4.03 9.43 19.89
N LEU A 261 4.74 8.67 19.04
CA LEU A 261 6.18 8.77 18.87
C LEU A 261 6.54 8.79 17.38
N TYR A 262 7.31 9.80 16.97
CA TYR A 262 7.80 9.94 15.60
C TYR A 262 9.30 9.70 15.55
N LEU A 263 9.74 8.79 14.67
CA LEU A 263 11.14 8.45 14.44
C LEU A 263 11.56 8.93 13.03
N PRO A 264 12.34 10.03 12.93
CA PRO A 264 12.81 10.58 11.65
C PRO A 264 13.97 9.75 11.11
N VAL A 265 13.70 8.50 10.71
CA VAL A 265 14.72 7.60 10.18
C VAL A 265 15.33 8.18 8.90
N ARG A 266 16.65 8.09 8.71
CA ARG A 266 17.25 8.46 7.42
C ARG A 266 16.86 7.45 6.35
N ILE A 267 16.94 7.83 5.08
CA ILE A 267 16.65 6.93 3.95
C ILE A 267 17.49 5.65 4.07
N ASN A 268 16.81 4.50 4.05
CA ASN A 268 17.41 3.17 4.23
C ASN A 268 18.10 2.93 5.59
N GLY A 269 17.76 3.72 6.62
CA GLY A 269 18.22 3.53 8.00
C GLY A 269 17.37 2.53 8.81
N ASP A 270 16.30 1.99 8.21
CA ASP A 270 15.27 1.19 8.88
C ASP A 270 15.83 -0.07 9.54
N LEU A 271 16.71 -0.81 8.86
CA LEU A 271 17.33 -2.02 9.43
C LEU A 271 18.12 -1.69 10.70
N ALA A 272 18.91 -0.61 10.65
CA ALA A 272 19.72 -0.17 11.78
C ALA A 272 18.83 0.28 12.94
N LEU A 273 17.73 1.00 12.65
CA LEU A 273 16.75 1.42 13.64
C LEU A 273 16.11 0.23 14.35
N ILE A 274 15.58 -0.74 13.60
CA ILE A 274 14.90 -1.90 14.17
C ILE A 274 15.89 -2.78 14.95
N LYS A 275 17.11 -2.98 14.44
CA LYS A 275 18.16 -3.67 15.20
C LYS A 275 18.54 -2.94 16.49
N ALA A 276 18.59 -1.60 16.48
CA ALA A 276 18.89 -0.82 17.69
C ALA A 276 17.79 -0.99 18.75
N ILE A 277 16.52 -0.98 18.32
CA ILE A 277 15.37 -1.24 19.19
C ILE A 277 15.44 -2.66 19.77
N LEU A 278 15.66 -3.67 18.93
CA LEU A 278 15.77 -5.07 19.35
C LEU A 278 16.96 -5.32 20.28
N PHE A 279 18.09 -4.63 20.04
CA PHE A 279 19.24 -4.65 20.94
C PHE A 279 18.85 -4.22 22.35
N LEU A 280 18.16 -3.08 22.50
CA LEU A 280 17.71 -2.56 23.80
C LEU A 280 16.68 -3.48 24.47
N ILE A 281 15.76 -4.06 23.71
CA ILE A 281 14.77 -5.01 24.25
C ILE A 281 15.49 -6.29 24.74
N ASN A 282 16.48 -6.79 23.98
CA ASN A 282 17.30 -7.94 24.38
C ASN A 282 18.16 -7.64 25.62
N GLU A 283 18.68 -6.42 25.79
CA GLU A 283 19.37 -6.03 27.03
C GLU A 283 18.42 -6.09 28.25
N LYS A 284 17.18 -5.60 28.11
CA LYS A 284 16.17 -5.72 29.16
C LYS A 284 15.82 -7.17 29.48
N GLU A 285 15.69 -8.01 28.46
CA GLU A 285 15.47 -9.44 28.61
C GLU A 285 16.63 -10.12 29.37
N GLN A 286 17.87 -9.75 29.10
CA GLN A 286 19.03 -10.31 29.81
C GLN A 286 19.09 -9.85 31.28
N ASN A 287 18.68 -8.62 31.56
CA ASN A 287 18.63 -8.08 32.91
C ASN A 287 17.52 -8.74 33.75
N VAL A 288 16.36 -9.00 33.14
CA VAL A 288 15.23 -9.68 33.77
C VAL A 288 14.68 -10.74 32.81
N PRO A 289 15.19 -11.99 32.87
CA PRO A 289 14.75 -13.07 31.99
C PRO A 289 13.24 -13.32 32.08
N GLY A 290 12.60 -13.48 30.92
CA GLY A 290 11.16 -13.66 30.76
C GLY A 290 10.34 -12.37 30.78
N SER A 291 10.97 -11.19 30.81
CA SER A 291 10.25 -9.92 30.95
C SER A 291 9.82 -9.29 29.63
N GLN A 292 10.51 -9.58 28.52
CA GLN A 292 10.30 -8.92 27.23
C GLN A 292 9.76 -9.87 26.17
N PHE A 293 10.29 -11.10 26.13
CA PHE A 293 10.00 -12.06 25.07
C PHE A 293 8.91 -13.06 25.47
N ASP A 294 8.08 -13.45 24.49
CA ASP A 294 7.08 -14.50 24.65
C ASP A 294 7.74 -15.86 24.42
N TRP A 295 8.43 -16.36 25.44
CA TRP A 295 9.21 -17.61 25.33
C TRP A 295 8.36 -18.84 25.03
N ASP A 296 7.12 -18.86 25.50
CA ASP A 296 6.18 -19.94 25.18
C ASP A 296 5.84 -19.92 23.69
N PHE A 297 5.57 -18.75 23.10
CA PHE A 297 5.38 -18.62 21.66
C PHE A 297 6.66 -18.99 20.90
N ILE A 298 7.81 -18.42 21.27
CA ILE A 298 9.10 -18.66 20.61
C ILE A 298 9.43 -20.14 20.57
N LYS A 299 9.33 -20.85 21.70
CA LYS A 299 9.68 -22.28 21.79
C LYS A 299 8.79 -23.17 20.94
N ASN A 300 7.50 -22.81 20.82
CA ASN A 300 6.51 -23.67 20.17
C ASN A 300 6.22 -23.30 18.71
N GLN A 301 6.50 -22.07 18.28
CA GLN A 301 6.04 -21.52 17.00
C GLN A 301 7.16 -20.91 16.14
N THR A 302 8.42 -20.94 16.61
CA THR A 302 9.55 -20.32 15.89
C THR A 302 10.75 -21.26 15.80
N ASN A 303 11.74 -20.88 15.00
CA ASN A 303 13.01 -21.58 14.87
C ASN A 303 14.17 -20.57 14.77
N GLY A 304 15.38 -20.97 15.20
CA GLY A 304 16.60 -20.17 15.01
C GLY A 304 16.78 -18.98 15.96
N VAL A 305 16.01 -18.90 17.05
CA VAL A 305 16.09 -17.78 18.01
C VAL A 305 17.49 -17.62 18.62
N ASP A 306 18.18 -18.71 18.92
CA ASP A 306 19.51 -18.65 19.54
C ASP A 306 20.52 -17.94 18.61
N LEU A 307 20.50 -18.27 17.31
CA LEU A 307 21.34 -17.62 16.30
C LEU A 307 21.00 -16.12 16.18
N PHE A 308 19.72 -15.78 16.26
CA PHE A 308 19.26 -14.40 16.21
C PHE A 308 19.74 -13.58 17.42
N LEU A 309 19.60 -14.13 18.62
CA LEU A 309 20.05 -13.47 19.86
C LEU A 309 21.59 -13.36 19.92
N GLU A 310 22.32 -14.33 19.38
CA GLU A 310 23.77 -14.23 19.21
C GLU A 310 24.18 -13.14 18.23
N ASP A 311 23.45 -12.98 17.12
CA ASP A 311 23.67 -11.88 16.17
C ASP A 311 23.41 -10.52 16.83
N LEU A 312 22.30 -10.38 17.58
CA LEU A 312 21.99 -9.14 18.31
C LEU A 312 23.09 -8.77 19.32
N LYS A 313 23.64 -9.75 20.06
CA LYS A 313 24.74 -9.52 21.01
C LYS A 313 26.02 -9.00 20.35
N LYS A 314 26.26 -9.31 19.08
CA LYS A 314 27.44 -8.87 18.32
C LYS A 314 27.29 -7.47 17.73
N GLN A 315 26.08 -6.88 17.79
CA GLN A 315 25.85 -5.57 17.22
C GLN A 315 26.52 -4.46 18.05
N ASN A 316 26.95 -3.40 17.36
CA ASN A 316 27.43 -2.18 18.00
C ASN A 316 26.29 -1.16 18.05
N PHE A 317 25.74 -0.92 19.24
CA PHE A 317 24.60 -0.02 19.41
C PHE A 317 24.87 1.41 18.90
N SER A 318 26.03 2.00 19.19
CA SER A 318 26.39 3.34 18.72
C SER A 318 26.44 3.43 17.19
N PHE A 319 26.93 2.37 16.54
CA PHE A 319 26.88 2.27 15.08
C PHE A 319 25.45 2.20 14.56
N LEU A 320 24.58 1.38 15.18
CA LEU A 320 23.18 1.27 14.77
C LEU A 320 22.42 2.61 14.93
N VAL A 321 22.64 3.33 16.03
CA VAL A 321 22.07 4.67 16.24
C VAL A 321 22.50 5.61 15.11
N LYS A 322 23.81 5.70 14.85
CA LYS A 322 24.35 6.53 13.75
C LYS A 322 23.77 6.13 12.38
N GLU A 323 23.68 4.84 12.10
CA GLU A 323 23.16 4.32 10.84
C GLU A 323 21.63 4.33 10.75
N SER A 324 20.91 4.56 11.84
CA SER A 324 19.47 4.84 11.77
C SER A 324 19.21 6.31 11.41
N GLY A 325 20.13 7.20 11.79
CA GLY A 325 19.92 8.65 11.73
C GLY A 325 18.92 9.18 12.77
N VAL A 326 18.45 8.32 13.69
CA VAL A 326 17.50 8.67 14.75
C VAL A 326 18.25 8.93 16.05
N ASP A 327 17.79 9.91 16.82
CA ASP A 327 18.33 10.21 18.14
C ASP A 327 18.17 9.01 19.09
N GLU A 328 19.22 8.71 19.87
CA GLU A 328 19.22 7.59 20.79
C GLU A 328 18.06 7.64 21.79
N SER A 329 17.68 8.84 22.27
CA SER A 329 16.57 9.00 23.22
C SER A 329 15.24 8.51 22.63
N LEU A 330 14.97 8.80 21.36
CA LEU A 330 13.77 8.35 20.67
C LEU A 330 13.80 6.83 20.42
N ILE A 331 14.98 6.26 20.14
CA ILE A 331 15.15 4.80 19.99
C ILE A 331 14.84 4.09 21.32
N ARG A 332 15.31 4.65 22.44
CA ARG A 332 15.01 4.13 23.78
C ARG A 332 13.52 4.23 24.11
N GLU A 333 12.89 5.36 23.81
CA GLU A 333 11.44 5.54 23.98
C GLU A 333 10.63 4.55 23.14
N ALA A 334 11.05 4.30 21.89
CA ALA A 334 10.43 3.28 21.04
C ALA A 334 10.59 1.87 21.63
N ALA A 335 11.80 1.53 22.11
CA ALA A 335 12.06 0.26 22.77
C ALA A 335 11.22 0.09 24.04
N ASP A 336 11.01 1.14 24.84
CA ASP A 336 10.13 1.14 26.01
C ASP A 336 8.67 0.89 25.61
N LEU A 337 8.14 1.62 24.63
CA LEU A 337 6.78 1.41 24.14
C LEU A 337 6.58 0.00 23.60
N ILE A 338 7.53 -0.54 22.84
CA ILE A 338 7.43 -1.90 22.29
C ILE A 338 7.53 -2.96 23.40
N SER A 339 8.40 -2.74 24.39
CA SER A 339 8.56 -3.62 25.56
C SER A 339 7.24 -3.82 26.30
N SER A 340 6.51 -2.72 26.53
CA SER A 340 5.26 -2.71 27.32
C SER A 340 4.03 -3.29 26.63
N ASN A 341 4.11 -3.66 25.35
CA ASN A 341 2.95 -4.09 24.57
C ASN A 341 3.17 -5.45 23.91
N THR A 342 2.10 -6.22 23.71
CA THR A 342 2.15 -7.54 23.06
C THR A 342 1.15 -7.68 21.91
N LYS A 343 0.20 -6.74 21.78
CA LYS A 343 -0.68 -6.64 20.62
C LYS A 343 -0.17 -5.56 19.69
N ILE A 344 0.85 -5.93 18.91
CA ILE A 344 1.58 -5.02 18.03
C ILE A 344 1.19 -5.29 16.58
N ILE A 345 0.70 -4.27 15.88
CA ILE A 345 0.53 -4.30 14.42
C ILE A 345 1.66 -3.48 13.80
N ILE A 346 2.38 -4.06 12.83
CA ILE A 346 3.34 -3.31 12.02
C ILE A 346 2.76 -3.13 10.62
N CYS A 347 2.49 -1.87 10.27
CA CYS A 347 2.04 -1.44 8.97
C CYS A 347 3.21 -0.91 8.13
N TRP A 348 3.31 -1.33 6.87
CA TRP A 348 4.28 -0.77 5.94
C TRP A 348 3.78 -0.72 4.50
N ALA A 349 4.38 0.15 3.70
CA ALA A 349 4.16 0.22 2.25
C ALA A 349 5.50 0.35 1.50
N MET A 350 5.56 1.17 0.46
CA MET A 350 6.68 1.22 -0.48
C MET A 350 7.99 1.80 0.08
N GLY A 351 7.93 2.57 1.17
CA GLY A 351 9.12 3.14 1.79
C GLY A 351 10.08 2.10 2.36
N LEU A 352 9.64 0.85 2.54
CA LEU A 352 10.49 -0.26 2.99
C LEU A 352 10.82 -1.27 1.88
N THR A 353 10.00 -1.35 0.83
CA THR A 353 10.01 -2.49 -0.10
C THR A 353 10.92 -2.31 -1.31
N GLN A 354 11.38 -1.08 -1.57
CA GLN A 354 12.15 -0.72 -2.77
C GLN A 354 13.66 -0.56 -2.52
N HIS A 355 14.13 -0.74 -1.28
CA HIS A 355 15.55 -0.78 -0.97
C HIS A 355 16.21 -2.07 -1.46
N LYS A 356 17.52 -2.04 -1.71
CA LYS A 356 18.29 -3.26 -2.07
C LYS A 356 18.22 -4.34 -0.98
N ASN A 357 18.06 -3.92 0.27
CA ASN A 357 17.93 -4.75 1.49
C ASN A 357 16.48 -4.85 1.98
N ALA A 358 15.48 -4.57 1.13
CA ALA A 358 14.07 -4.55 1.51
C ALA A 358 13.59 -5.86 2.17
N VAL A 359 13.99 -7.01 1.64
CA VAL A 359 13.63 -8.33 2.21
C VAL A 359 14.13 -8.42 3.65
N SER A 360 15.41 -8.12 3.89
CA SER A 360 16.01 -8.15 5.23
C SER A 360 15.38 -7.13 6.18
N ASN A 361 15.00 -5.94 5.70
CA ASN A 361 14.28 -4.95 6.52
C ASN A 361 12.96 -5.54 7.04
N ILE A 362 12.19 -6.17 6.16
CA ILE A 362 10.87 -6.72 6.51
C ILE A 362 11.03 -7.95 7.41
N GLN A 363 12.03 -8.81 7.16
CA GLN A 363 12.36 -9.92 8.05
C GLN A 363 12.66 -9.45 9.46
N GLU A 364 13.35 -8.32 9.64
CA GLU A 364 13.64 -7.79 10.98
C GLU A 364 12.40 -7.27 11.71
N LEU A 365 11.44 -6.68 10.97
CA LEU A 365 10.12 -6.33 11.52
C LEU A 365 9.36 -7.59 11.97
N VAL A 366 9.43 -8.67 11.19
CA VAL A 366 8.80 -9.95 11.55
C VAL A 366 9.50 -10.57 12.76
N ASN A 367 10.83 -10.54 12.85
CA ASN A 367 11.59 -11.03 13.99
C ASN A 367 11.13 -10.34 15.29
N LEU A 368 10.90 -9.02 15.25
CA LEU A 368 10.34 -8.28 16.38
C LEU A 368 8.96 -8.81 16.80
N LEU A 369 8.06 -9.00 15.83
CA LEU A 369 6.73 -9.54 16.12
C LEU A 369 6.80 -10.96 16.68
N LEU A 370 7.67 -11.82 16.15
CA LEU A 370 7.87 -13.19 16.62
C LEU A 370 8.40 -13.23 18.06
N LEU A 371 9.41 -12.41 18.38
CA LEU A 371 9.94 -12.31 19.76
C LEU A 371 8.88 -11.87 20.77
N LYS A 372 7.97 -10.99 20.36
CA LYS A 372 6.88 -10.49 21.21
C LYS A 372 5.64 -11.39 21.24
N GLY A 373 5.62 -12.48 20.47
CA GLY A 373 4.43 -13.31 20.29
C GLY A 373 3.26 -12.53 19.66
N SER A 374 3.56 -11.54 18.82
CA SER A 374 2.61 -10.62 18.19
C SER A 374 2.14 -11.12 16.82
N ILE A 375 1.98 -12.43 16.65
CA ILE A 375 1.49 -13.09 15.43
C ILE A 375 0.38 -14.07 15.83
N ALA A 376 -0.64 -14.23 14.96
CA ALA A 376 -1.82 -15.08 15.22
C ALA A 376 -2.56 -14.70 16.52
N LYS A 377 -2.49 -13.43 16.91
CA LYS A 377 -3.06 -12.86 18.13
C LYS A 377 -3.95 -11.69 17.73
N LYS A 378 -5.16 -11.61 18.31
CA LYS A 378 -6.09 -10.51 18.01
C LYS A 378 -5.45 -9.16 18.34
N GLY A 379 -5.49 -8.23 17.39
CA GLY A 379 -4.83 -6.94 17.50
C GLY A 379 -3.32 -6.96 17.25
N ALA A 380 -2.78 -8.02 16.65
CA ALA A 380 -1.35 -8.16 16.41
C ALA A 380 -1.05 -8.79 15.05
N GLY A 381 0.01 -8.31 14.40
CA GLY A 381 0.58 -8.96 13.24
C GLY A 381 1.11 -8.02 12.16
N THR A 382 1.28 -8.59 10.97
CA THR A 382 1.83 -7.91 9.81
C THR A 382 0.74 -7.26 8.96
N CYS A 383 0.93 -5.99 8.61
CA CYS A 383 0.02 -5.22 7.76
C CYS A 383 0.80 -4.57 6.59
N PRO A 384 1.27 -5.34 5.59
CA PRO A 384 1.74 -4.79 4.33
C PRO A 384 0.56 -4.10 3.62
N VAL A 385 0.52 -2.77 3.69
CA VAL A 385 -0.56 -1.96 3.11
C VAL A 385 -0.34 -1.87 1.61
N ARG A 386 -1.17 -2.60 0.86
CA ARG A 386 -1.12 -2.70 -0.59
C ARG A 386 -1.60 -1.42 -1.27
N GLY A 387 -1.01 -1.11 -2.43
CA GLY A 387 -1.30 0.08 -3.25
C GLY A 387 -2.71 0.10 -3.83
#